data_AF-A0A239IHS9-F1
#
_entry.id   AF-A0A239IHS9-F1
#
_cell.length_a   1.000
_cell.length_b   1.000
_cell.length_c   1.000
_cell.angle_alpha   90.00
_cell.angle_beta   90.00
_cell.angle_gamma   90.00
#
_symmetry.space_group_name_H-M   'P 1'
#
loop_
_entity.id
_entity.type
_entity.pdbx_description
1 polymer ?
#
loop_
_entity_poly.entity_id
_entity_poly.type
_entity_poly.pdbx_seq_one_letter_code
_entity_poly.pdbx_strand_id
1 'polypeptide(L)'
;MKPNRFMISALLVGALLAGCTPTTPPDKNGGTEQLRSSMTRALRNADVPDACIAIMSRQTLVEVKAITDQSARSSIGILQQRQQIQTAARRDCGDF
;
A
#
# COMPACT_ATOMS: atom_id res chain seq x y z
N MET A 1 45.19 36.72 -18.10
CA MET A 1 43.96 36.24 -17.43
C MET A 1 43.66 34.84 -17.98
N LYS A 2 43.67 33.82 -17.13
CA LYS A 2 43.87 32.40 -17.49
C LYS A 2 42.56 31.64 -17.21
N PRO A 3 41.99 30.88 -18.17
CA PRO A 3 40.82 30.04 -17.89
C PRO A 3 41.24 28.78 -17.15
N ASN A 4 40.74 28.62 -15.93
CA ASN A 4 41.04 27.48 -15.07
C ASN A 4 40.07 26.33 -15.42
N ARG A 5 40.57 25.34 -16.18
CA ARG A 5 39.87 24.08 -16.47
C ARG A 5 40.13 23.12 -15.31
N PHE A 6 39.14 22.95 -14.43
CA PHE A 6 39.22 21.91 -13.42
C PHE A 6 38.98 20.54 -14.07
N MET A 7 40.01 19.70 -13.94
CA MET A 7 40.08 18.36 -14.46
C MET A 7 39.02 17.45 -13.86
N ILE A 8 38.43 16.68 -14.75
CA ILE A 8 37.77 15.39 -14.53
C ILE A 8 38.78 14.46 -13.85
N SER A 9 38.46 13.91 -12.68
CA SER A 9 38.79 12.54 -12.23
C SER A 9 38.46 12.37 -10.75
N ALA A 10 37.39 11.65 -10.45
CA ALA A 10 37.25 10.94 -9.18
C ALA A 10 36.37 9.70 -9.41
N LEU A 11 37.05 8.65 -9.88
CA LEU A 11 36.63 7.26 -9.76
C LEU A 11 36.48 6.94 -8.27
N LEU A 12 35.28 6.54 -7.84
CA LEU A 12 35.08 5.79 -6.60
C LEU A 12 34.08 4.67 -6.88
N VAL A 13 34.67 3.54 -7.27
CA VAL A 13 34.10 2.19 -7.12
C VAL A 13 34.00 1.93 -5.62
N GLY A 14 32.82 1.52 -5.12
CA GLY A 14 32.71 1.13 -3.72
C GLY A 14 31.32 0.70 -3.28
N ALA A 15 31.16 -0.62 -3.17
CA ALA A 15 30.24 -1.33 -2.28
C ALA A 15 28.76 -1.41 -2.69
N LEU A 16 28.44 -2.54 -3.32
CA LEU A 16 27.43 -3.50 -2.88
C LEU A 16 26.40 -2.96 -1.87
N LEU A 17 25.28 -2.49 -2.39
CA LEU A 17 23.97 -2.82 -1.83
C LEU A 17 23.18 -3.52 -2.93
N ALA A 18 23.70 -4.67 -3.37
CA ALA A 18 22.85 -5.78 -3.75
C ALA A 18 22.13 -6.25 -2.48
N GLY A 19 21.21 -5.41 -2.00
CA GLY A 19 20.20 -5.83 -1.05
C GLY A 19 19.44 -6.92 -1.76
N CYS A 20 19.65 -8.16 -1.33
CA CYS A 20 18.87 -9.32 -1.66
C CYS A 20 17.39 -8.93 -1.66
N THR A 21 16.82 -8.65 -2.83
CA THR A 21 15.42 -8.96 -3.02
C THR A 21 15.44 -10.46 -3.27
N PRO A 22 14.98 -11.29 -2.33
CA PRO A 22 14.82 -12.68 -2.65
C PRO A 22 13.80 -12.69 -3.79
N THR A 23 14.25 -13.14 -4.96
CA THR A 23 13.40 -13.71 -6.02
C THR A 23 12.75 -14.98 -5.47
N THR A 24 12.02 -14.81 -4.37
CA THR A 24 11.01 -15.74 -3.94
C THR A 24 9.96 -15.62 -5.04
N PRO A 25 9.57 -16.72 -5.69
CA PRO A 25 8.35 -16.68 -6.49
C PRO A 25 7.25 -16.05 -5.62
N PRO A 26 6.31 -15.28 -6.19
CA PRO A 26 5.20 -14.76 -5.40
C PRO A 26 4.46 -15.96 -4.84
N ASP A 27 4.82 -16.32 -3.62
CA ASP A 27 4.08 -17.23 -2.80
C ASP A 27 2.64 -16.71 -2.86
N LYS A 28 1.65 -17.58 -3.02
CA LYS A 28 0.25 -17.16 -3.23
C LYS A 28 -0.23 -16.14 -2.17
N ASN A 29 0.48 -16.09 -1.04
CA ASN A 29 0.32 -15.18 0.10
C ASN A 29 0.92 -13.77 -0.10
N GLY A 30 1.99 -13.60 -0.90
CA GLY A 30 2.64 -12.30 -1.12
C GLY A 30 1.71 -11.28 -1.81
N GLY A 31 0.85 -11.74 -2.71
CA GLY A 31 -0.17 -10.88 -3.34
C GLY A 31 -1.23 -10.38 -2.37
N THR A 32 -1.57 -11.16 -1.34
CA THR A 32 -2.53 -10.76 -0.30
C THR A 32 -1.91 -9.75 0.66
N GLU A 33 -0.67 -9.97 1.10
CA GLU A 33 0.04 -9.02 1.97
C GLU A 33 0.31 -7.70 1.26
N GLN A 34 0.70 -7.75 -0.02
CA GLN A 34 0.86 -6.55 -0.84
C GLN A 34 -0.47 -5.79 -0.98
N LEU A 35 -1.57 -6.51 -1.24
CA LEU A 35 -2.90 -5.91 -1.31
C LEU A 35 -3.30 -5.29 0.04
N ARG A 36 -3.12 -6.01 1.14
CA ARG A 36 -3.36 -5.52 2.50
C ARG A 36 -2.60 -4.23 2.75
N SER A 37 -1.28 -4.22 2.52
CA SER A 37 -0.43 -3.05 2.69
C SER A 37 -0.91 -1.85 1.87
N SER A 38 -1.36 -2.08 0.63
CA SER A 38 -1.89 -0.99 -0.21
C SER A 38 -3.22 -0.43 0.31
N MET A 39 -4.07 -1.27 0.91
CA MET A 39 -5.41 -0.89 1.38
C MET A 39 -5.43 -0.44 2.85
N THR A 40 -4.38 -0.70 3.64
CA THR A 40 -4.31 -0.33 5.07
C THR A 40 -4.64 1.14 5.30
N ARG A 41 -4.17 2.05 4.43
CA ARG A 41 -4.48 3.48 4.57
C ARG A 41 -5.97 3.76 4.39
N ALA A 42 -6.60 3.18 3.37
CA ALA A 42 -8.03 3.37 3.11
C ALA A 42 -8.89 2.79 4.25
N LEU A 43 -8.49 1.61 4.75
CA LEU A 43 -9.13 0.94 5.89
C LEU A 43 -9.02 1.76 7.18
N ARG A 44 -7.83 2.26 7.52
CA ARG A 44 -7.63 3.14 8.69
C ARG A 44 -8.40 4.45 8.55
N ASN A 45 -8.39 5.04 7.36
CA ASN A 45 -9.19 6.23 7.07
C ASN A 45 -10.68 5.94 7.29
N ALA A 46 -11.14 4.69 7.12
CA ALA A 46 -12.49 4.24 7.42
C ALA A 46 -12.71 3.78 8.87
N ASP A 47 -11.82 4.12 9.82
CA ASP A 47 -11.89 3.67 11.22
C ASP A 47 -11.92 2.13 11.38
N VAL A 48 -11.33 1.38 10.44
CA VAL A 48 -11.15 -0.06 10.60
C VAL A 48 -9.93 -0.31 11.49
N PRO A 49 -10.04 -1.08 12.58
CA PRO A 49 -8.94 -1.31 13.50
C PRO A 49 -7.87 -2.21 12.86
N ASP A 50 -6.61 -1.97 13.22
CA ASP A 50 -5.46 -2.72 12.70
C ASP A 50 -5.57 -4.23 12.95
N ALA A 51 -6.20 -4.63 14.07
CA ALA A 51 -6.49 -6.03 14.37
C ALA A 51 -7.35 -6.69 13.28
N CYS A 52 -8.38 -5.99 12.81
CA CYS A 52 -9.22 -6.45 11.70
C CYS A 52 -8.44 -6.44 10.38
N ILE A 53 -7.68 -5.37 10.10
CA ILE A 53 -6.88 -5.28 8.87
C ILE A 53 -5.90 -6.46 8.75
N ALA A 54 -5.27 -6.87 9.85
CA ALA A 54 -4.30 -7.97 9.89
C ALA A 54 -4.91 -9.34 9.55
N ILE A 55 -6.15 -9.60 9.97
CA ILE A 55 -6.84 -10.88 9.73
C ILE A 55 -7.75 -10.86 8.49
N MET A 56 -7.94 -9.69 7.89
CA MET A 56 -8.88 -9.48 6.79
C MET A 56 -8.61 -10.41 5.62
N SER A 57 -9.66 -11.02 5.09
CA SER A 57 -9.59 -11.95 3.96
C SER A 57 -9.22 -11.23 2.66
N ARG A 58 -8.59 -11.97 1.74
CA ARG A 58 -8.23 -11.43 0.42
C ARG A 58 -9.44 -10.92 -0.34
N GLN A 59 -10.60 -11.58 -0.21
CA GLN A 59 -11.83 -11.19 -0.92
C GLN A 59 -12.29 -9.81 -0.47
N THR A 60 -12.35 -9.59 0.84
CA THR A 60 -12.70 -8.29 1.44
C THR A 60 -11.68 -7.21 1.06
N LEU A 61 -10.38 -7.53 1.04
CA LEU A 61 -9.35 -6.59 0.57
C LEU A 61 -9.53 -6.20 -0.91
N VAL A 62 -9.97 -7.11 -1.77
CA VAL A 62 -10.27 -6.82 -3.18
C VAL A 62 -11.53 -5.95 -3.30
N GLU A 63 -12.56 -6.21 -2.49
CA GLU A 63 -13.78 -5.38 -2.43
C GLU A 63 -13.45 -3.96 -1.98
N VAL A 64 -12.67 -3.81 -0.92
CA VAL A 64 -12.18 -2.51 -0.41
C VAL A 64 -11.36 -1.78 -1.46
N LYS A 65 -10.52 -2.50 -2.22
CA LYS A 65 -9.81 -1.91 -3.35
C LYS A 65 -10.77 -1.40 -4.42
N ALA A 66 -11.77 -2.19 -4.81
CA ALA A 66 -12.75 -1.77 -5.82
C ALA A 66 -13.55 -0.54 -5.37
N ILE A 67 -13.90 -0.45 -4.08
CA ILE A 67 -14.53 0.74 -3.48
C ILE A 67 -13.56 1.93 -3.47
N THR A 68 -12.28 1.69 -3.18
CA THR A 68 -11.25 2.74 -3.14
C THR A 68 -10.92 3.30 -4.51
N ASP A 69 -10.93 2.44 -5.54
CA ASP A 69 -10.71 2.82 -6.94
C ASP A 69 -11.90 3.61 -7.53
N GLN A 70 -13.10 3.52 -6.90
CA GLN A 70 -14.23 4.37 -7.28
C GLN A 70 -13.93 5.83 -6.90
N SER A 71 -13.90 6.69 -7.92
CA SER A 71 -13.63 8.11 -7.73
C SER A 71 -14.80 8.81 -7.05
N ALA A 72 -14.70 9.07 -5.75
CA ALA A 72 -15.57 10.01 -5.06
C ALA A 72 -15.07 11.45 -5.26
N ARG A 73 -15.89 12.31 -5.88
CA ARG A 73 -15.55 13.73 -6.14
C ARG A 73 -16.26 14.72 -5.20
N SER A 74 -17.20 14.23 -4.38
CA SER A 74 -17.99 15.04 -3.45
C SER A 74 -17.79 14.54 -2.02
N SER A 75 -17.97 15.43 -1.04
CA SER A 75 -17.87 15.09 0.39
C SER A 75 -18.81 13.94 0.76
N ILE A 76 -20.03 13.93 0.21
CA ILE A 76 -21.01 12.85 0.41
C ILE A 76 -20.48 11.53 -0.18
N GLY A 77 -19.89 11.56 -1.38
CA GLY A 77 -19.30 10.37 -1.99
C GLY A 77 -18.17 9.79 -1.15
N ILE A 78 -17.30 10.65 -0.57
CA ILE A 78 -16.21 10.21 0.30
C ILE A 78 -16.76 9.56 1.58
N LEU A 79 -17.81 10.14 2.19
CA LEU A 79 -18.46 9.57 3.36
C LEU A 79 -19.12 8.22 3.04
N GLN A 80 -19.80 8.12 1.90
CA GLN A 80 -20.43 6.87 1.46
C GLN A 80 -19.38 5.78 1.19
N GLN A 81 -18.28 6.13 0.53
CA GLN A 81 -17.15 5.24 0.29
C GLN A 81 -16.59 4.72 1.62
N ARG A 82 -16.40 5.60 2.61
CA ARG A 82 -15.95 5.23 3.96
C ARG A 82 -16.89 4.23 4.63
N GLN A 83 -18.20 4.46 4.56
CA GLN A 83 -19.22 3.55 5.11
C GLN A 83 -19.24 2.19 4.39
N GLN A 84 -19.04 2.16 3.07
CA GLN A 84 -18.94 0.92 2.32
C GLN A 84 -17.71 0.11 2.75
N ILE A 85 -16.57 0.77 2.94
CA ILE A 85 -15.34 0.13 3.46
C ILE A 85 -15.58 -0.45 4.86
N GLN A 86 -16.20 0.31 5.77
CA GLN A 86 -16.56 -0.22 7.10
C GLN A 86 -17.51 -1.41 7.02
N THR A 87 -18.52 -1.34 6.14
CA THR A 87 -19.50 -2.42 5.99
C THR A 87 -18.83 -3.69 5.48
N ALA A 88 -17.93 -3.58 4.50
CA ALA A 88 -17.14 -4.70 4.01
C ALA A 88 -16.25 -5.29 5.12
N ALA A 89 -15.55 -4.43 5.88
CA ALA A 89 -14.72 -4.86 7.00
C ALA A 89 -15.53 -5.55 8.10
N ARG A 90 -16.72 -5.05 8.44
CA ARG A 90 -17.61 -5.64 9.47
C ARG A 90 -18.15 -7.01 9.07
N ARG A 91 -18.36 -7.27 7.79
CA ARG A 91 -18.76 -8.62 7.32
C ARG A 91 -17.67 -9.66 7.56
N ASP A 92 -16.41 -9.25 7.47
CA ASP A 92 -15.25 -10.14 7.58
C ASP A 92 -14.77 -10.28 9.03
N CYS A 93 -14.74 -9.18 9.78
CA CYS A 93 -14.19 -9.13 11.14
C CYS A 93 -15.25 -9.10 12.26
N GLY A 94 -16.53 -8.93 11.92
CA GLY A 94 -17.59 -8.66 12.90
C GLY A 94 -17.65 -7.20 13.34
N ASP A 95 -18.43 -6.93 14.40
CA ASP A 95 -18.51 -5.61 15.01
C ASP A 95 -17.22 -5.27 15.76
N PHE A 96 -16.69 -4.08 15.49
CA PHE A 96 -15.48 -3.53 16.08
C PHE A 96 -15.63 -2.03 16.34
#